data_AF-X0WBA0-F1
#
_entry.id   AF-X0WBA0-F1
#
_cell.length_a   1.000
_cell.length_b   1.000
_cell.length_c   1.000
_cell.angle_alpha   90.00
_cell.angle_beta   90.00
_cell.angle_gamma   90.00
#
_symmetry.space_group_name_H-M   'P 1'
#
loop_
_entity.id
_entity.type
_entity.pdbx_description
1 polymer ?
#
loop_
_entity_poly.entity_id
_entity_poly.type
_entity_poly.pdbx_seq_one_letter_code
_entity_poly.pdbx_strand_id
1 'polypeptide(L)'
;PDNMPGVESARAANEALYGKLKDVFAAASGAKAVEGSGSDIEAIDVAIGTEDKSVEAYAEWVEKGDSEEIRGLGEVLVGQERFHRQLLENAKEYLQNPGDWFMQEERWNFEGG
;
A
#
# COMPACT_ATOMS: atom_id res chain seq x y z
N PRO A 1 -1.35 -30.10 -9.05
CA PRO A 1 -0.55 -28.86 -9.05
C PRO A 1 -1.00 -27.96 -10.21
N ASP A 2 -1.96 -27.08 -9.95
CA ASP A 2 -2.03 -25.80 -10.65
C ASP A 2 -3.27 -25.03 -10.23
N ASN A 3 -3.06 -23.72 -10.10
CA ASN A 3 -4.02 -22.66 -9.84
C ASN A 3 -4.42 -22.49 -8.37
N MET A 4 -3.56 -21.81 -7.58
CA MET A 4 -4.03 -21.04 -6.43
C MET A 4 -4.65 -19.73 -6.96
N PRO A 5 -5.98 -19.58 -6.94
CA PRO A 5 -6.62 -18.33 -7.30
C PRO A 5 -6.44 -17.37 -6.12
N GLY A 6 -5.47 -16.46 -6.20
CA GLY A 6 -5.24 -15.51 -5.11
C GLY A 6 -4.19 -14.46 -5.40
N VAL A 7 -3.02 -14.85 -5.91
CA VAL A 7 -1.87 -13.94 -6.04
C VAL A 7 -2.07 -12.93 -7.17
N GLU A 8 -2.48 -13.38 -8.36
CA GLU A 8 -2.75 -12.47 -9.49
C GLU A 8 -4.00 -11.60 -9.26
N SER A 9 -5.02 -12.14 -8.59
CA SER A 9 -6.23 -11.38 -8.23
C SER A 9 -5.96 -10.33 -7.16
N ALA A 10 -5.09 -10.61 -6.20
CA ALA A 10 -4.68 -9.64 -5.19
C ALA A 10 -3.84 -8.52 -5.82
N ARG A 11 -2.90 -8.86 -6.72
CA ARG A 11 -2.12 -7.86 -7.48
C ARG A 11 -3.03 -6.96 -8.32
N ALA A 12 -3.95 -7.56 -9.09
CA ALA A 12 -4.89 -6.81 -9.93
C ALA A 12 -5.87 -5.95 -9.09
N ALA A 13 -6.33 -6.46 -7.95
CA ALA A 13 -7.15 -5.69 -7.02
C ALA A 13 -6.38 -4.51 -6.43
N ASN A 14 -5.10 -4.69 -6.12
CA ASN A 14 -4.21 -3.65 -5.62
C ASN A 14 -3.94 -2.57 -6.69
N GLU A 15 -3.65 -2.97 -7.92
CA GLU A 15 -3.50 -2.04 -9.06
C GLU A 15 -4.78 -1.22 -9.29
N ALA A 16 -5.95 -1.88 -9.25
CA ALA A 16 -7.25 -1.21 -9.39
C ALA A 16 -7.56 -0.26 -8.22
N LEU A 17 -7.19 -0.63 -6.99
CA LEU A 17 -7.33 0.22 -5.81
C LEU A 17 -6.43 1.45 -5.91
N TYR A 18 -5.18 1.27 -6.34
CA TYR A 18 -4.24 2.36 -6.53
C TYR A 18 -4.75 3.38 -7.55
N GLY A 19 -5.27 2.92 -8.69
CA GLY A 19 -5.86 3.80 -9.70
C GLY A 19 -7.00 4.67 -9.13
N LYS A 20 -7.88 4.09 -8.32
CA LYS A 20 -8.98 4.83 -7.68
C LYS A 20 -8.48 5.85 -6.66
N LEU A 21 -7.48 5.49 -5.84
CA LEU A 21 -6.89 6.41 -4.87
C LEU A 21 -6.20 7.59 -5.56
N LYS A 22 -5.50 7.33 -6.66
CA LYS A 22 -4.89 8.38 -7.48
C LYS A 22 -5.93 9.36 -8.00
N ASP A 23 -7.05 8.89 -8.54
CA ASP A 23 -8.13 9.77 -9.00
C ASP A 23 -8.70 10.64 -7.86
N VAL A 24 -8.83 10.06 -6.66
CA VAL A 24 -9.28 10.80 -5.46
C VAL A 24 -8.27 11.87 -5.05
N PHE A 25 -6.97 11.54 -5.01
CA PHE A 25 -5.92 12.52 -4.67
C PHE A 25 -5.77 13.62 -5.73
N ALA A 26 -5.86 13.26 -7.02
CA ALA A 26 -5.85 14.22 -8.11
C ALA A 26 -7.06 15.18 -8.05
N ALA A 27 -8.25 14.67 -7.71
CA ALA A 27 -9.42 15.51 -7.49
C ALA A 27 -9.28 16.44 -6.28
N ALA A 28 -8.46 16.08 -5.30
CA ALA A 28 -8.17 16.87 -4.11
C ALA A 28 -7.04 17.92 -4.28
N SER A 29 -6.36 17.93 -5.43
CA SER A 29 -5.14 18.72 -5.76
C SER A 29 -5.26 20.26 -5.74
N GLY A 30 -6.37 20.81 -5.26
CA GLY A 30 -6.57 22.25 -5.03
C GLY A 30 -6.82 22.62 -3.55
N ALA A 31 -6.85 21.63 -2.64
CA ALA A 31 -7.04 21.87 -1.22
C ALA A 31 -5.72 22.38 -0.60
N LYS A 32 -5.77 23.51 0.11
CA LYS A 32 -4.68 23.92 1.01
C LYS A 32 -4.40 22.78 2.00
N ALA A 33 -3.15 22.68 2.47
CA ALA A 33 -2.78 21.85 3.61
C ALA A 33 -3.89 21.92 4.67
N VAL A 34 -4.57 20.80 4.89
CA VAL A 34 -5.78 20.76 5.70
C VAL A 34 -5.38 21.04 7.14
N GLU A 35 -5.94 22.10 7.72
CA GLU A 35 -5.77 22.43 9.13
C GLU A 35 -6.27 21.22 9.95
N GLY A 36 -5.35 20.45 10.55
CA GLY A 36 -5.65 19.16 11.18
C GLY A 36 -4.82 17.96 10.68
N SER A 37 -4.00 18.11 9.64
CA SER A 37 -3.19 17.02 9.07
C SER A 37 -2.21 16.35 10.04
N GLY A 38 -1.89 16.98 11.18
CA GLY A 38 -1.03 16.38 12.21
C GLY A 38 -1.60 15.09 12.78
N SER A 39 -2.90 15.05 13.09
CA SER A 39 -3.54 13.81 13.59
C SER A 39 -3.67 12.75 12.51
N ASP A 40 -3.84 13.17 11.25
CA ASP A 40 -3.93 12.25 10.11
C ASP A 40 -2.58 11.62 9.80
N ILE A 41 -1.48 12.38 9.88
CA ILE A 41 -0.12 11.88 9.72
C ILE A 41 0.23 10.90 10.84
N GLU A 42 -0.11 11.22 12.10
CA GLU A 42 0.10 10.30 13.24
C GLU A 42 -0.69 9.00 13.06
N ALA A 43 -1.94 9.07 12.59
CA ALA A 43 -2.75 7.89 12.31
C ALA A 43 -2.13 7.04 11.18
N ILE A 44 -1.60 7.67 10.13
CA ILE A 44 -0.90 6.97 9.06
C ILE A 44 0.39 6.31 9.58
N ASP A 45 1.14 6.94 10.47
CA ASP A 45 2.32 6.33 11.07
C ASP A 45 1.99 5.10 11.93
N VAL A 46 0.87 5.15 12.66
CA VAL A 46 0.34 3.97 13.37
C VAL A 46 -0.05 2.86 12.39
N ALA A 47 -0.68 3.21 11.27
CA ALA A 47 -1.05 2.26 10.24
C ALA A 47 0.18 1.61 9.59
N ILE A 48 1.20 2.39 9.20
CA ILE A 48 2.47 1.86 8.67
C ILE A 48 3.12 0.88 9.66
N GLY A 49 3.21 1.26 10.93
CA GLY A 49 3.74 0.36 11.97
C GLY A 49 2.87 -0.87 12.25
N THR A 50 1.60 -0.85 11.85
CA THR A 50 0.72 -2.03 11.88
C THR A 50 1.03 -2.94 10.69
N GLU A 51 1.18 -2.38 9.48
CA GLU A 51 1.55 -3.17 8.30
C GLU A 51 2.93 -3.83 8.45
N ASP A 52 3.92 -3.14 9.02
CA ASP A 52 5.24 -3.72 9.27
C ASP A 52 5.15 -4.97 10.18
N LYS A 53 4.36 -4.89 11.26
CA LYS A 53 4.14 -6.02 12.18
C LYS A 53 3.36 -7.15 11.51
N SER A 54 2.40 -6.82 10.64
CA SER A 54 1.65 -7.82 9.88
C SER A 54 2.56 -8.55 8.90
N VAL A 55 3.46 -7.83 8.19
CA VAL A 55 4.47 -8.44 7.32
C VAL A 55 5.36 -9.41 8.10
N GLU A 56 5.84 -9.01 9.28
CA GLU A 56 6.64 -9.89 10.14
C GLU A 56 5.86 -11.14 10.54
N ALA A 57 4.61 -10.97 11.03
CA ALA A 57 3.76 -12.08 11.46
C ALA A 57 3.47 -13.07 10.33
N TYR A 58 3.17 -12.59 9.13
CA TYR A 58 2.87 -13.45 7.98
C TYR A 58 4.13 -14.07 7.37
N ALA A 59 5.28 -13.38 7.42
CA ALA A 59 6.56 -13.98 7.06
C ALA A 59 6.89 -15.18 7.95
N GLU A 60 6.56 -15.12 9.24
CA GLU A 60 6.69 -16.28 10.12
C GLU A 60 5.80 -17.46 9.69
N TRP A 61 4.61 -17.20 9.15
CA TRP A 61 3.73 -18.27 8.63
C TRP A 61 4.32 -18.89 7.37
N VAL A 62 4.95 -18.10 6.51
CA VAL A 62 5.69 -18.61 5.34
C VAL A 62 6.85 -19.49 5.79
N GLU A 63 7.59 -19.10 6.83
CA GLU A 63 8.75 -19.87 7.29
C GLU A 63 8.35 -21.14 8.06
N LYS A 64 7.42 -21.02 9.00
CA LYS A 64 7.11 -22.03 10.03
C LYS A 64 5.78 -22.76 9.80
N GLY A 65 5.01 -22.41 8.78
CA GLY A 65 3.70 -23.00 8.51
C GLY A 65 3.77 -24.51 8.27
N ASP A 66 2.86 -25.25 8.92
CA ASP A 66 2.83 -26.72 8.91
C ASP A 66 2.32 -27.33 7.59
N SER A 67 1.66 -26.53 6.75
CA SER A 67 1.11 -26.96 5.47
C SER A 67 1.46 -26.00 4.33
N GLU A 68 1.46 -26.51 3.10
CA GLU A 68 1.72 -25.72 1.90
C GLU A 68 0.69 -24.60 1.72
N GLU A 69 -0.57 -24.84 2.12
CA GLU A 69 -1.64 -23.86 2.08
C GLU A 69 -1.42 -22.69 3.05
N ILE A 70 -0.92 -22.97 4.27
CA ILE A 70 -0.61 -21.91 5.26
C ILE A 70 0.54 -21.04 4.75
N ARG A 71 1.58 -21.67 4.19
CA ARG A 71 2.74 -20.95 3.64
C ARG A 71 2.32 -20.08 2.44
N GLY A 72 1.52 -20.63 1.51
CA GLY A 72 0.99 -19.89 0.38
C GLY A 72 0.08 -18.73 0.77
N LEU A 73 -0.76 -18.90 1.80
CA LEU A 73 -1.55 -17.80 2.37
C LEU A 73 -0.64 -16.70 2.95
N GLY A 74 0.40 -17.09 3.69
CA GLY A 74 1.39 -16.16 4.23
C GLY A 74 2.06 -15.33 3.14
N GLU A 75 2.44 -15.94 2.01
CA GLU A 75 3.06 -15.24 0.88
C GLU A 75 2.13 -14.18 0.28
N VAL A 76 0.84 -14.51 0.09
CA VAL A 76 -0.18 -13.57 -0.40
C VAL A 76 -0.31 -12.38 0.55
N LEU A 77 -0.45 -12.66 1.86
CA LEU A 77 -0.66 -11.62 2.87
C LEU A 77 0.56 -10.71 3.01
N VAL A 78 1.79 -11.26 3.01
CA VAL A 78 3.02 -10.44 2.98
C VAL A 78 3.02 -9.48 1.79
N GLY A 79 2.60 -9.94 0.61
CA GLY A 79 2.49 -9.08 -0.57
C GLY A 79 1.46 -7.96 -0.40
N GLN A 80 0.31 -8.25 0.21
CA GLN A 80 -0.73 -7.25 0.46
C GLN A 80 -0.28 -6.18 1.46
N GLU A 81 0.30 -6.57 2.60
CA GLU A 81 0.69 -5.59 3.62
C GLU A 81 1.87 -4.72 3.17
N ARG A 82 2.80 -5.26 2.36
CA ARG A 82 3.83 -4.44 1.72
C ARG A 82 3.25 -3.40 0.78
N PHE A 83 2.21 -3.76 0.03
CA PHE A 83 1.51 -2.83 -0.86
C PHE A 83 0.73 -1.77 -0.06
N HIS A 84 0.03 -2.17 1.01
CA HIS A 84 -0.66 -1.23 1.90
C HIS A 84 0.31 -0.23 2.54
N ARG A 85 1.47 -0.71 3.02
CA ARG A 85 2.55 0.12 3.54
C ARG A 85 3.00 1.17 2.52
N GLN A 86 3.27 0.76 1.27
CA GLN A 86 3.67 1.68 0.21
C GLN A 86 2.58 2.74 -0.08
N LEU A 87 1.31 2.33 -0.09
CA LEU A 87 0.20 3.25 -0.29
C LEU A 87 0.09 4.28 0.84
N LEU A 88 0.28 3.85 2.09
CA LEU A 88 0.28 4.70 3.27
C LEU A 88 1.45 5.70 3.26
N GLU A 89 2.64 5.26 2.84
CA GLU A 89 3.79 6.15 2.65
C GLU A 89 3.51 7.22 1.59
N ASN A 90 2.93 6.83 0.45
CA ASN A 90 2.55 7.79 -0.59
C ASN A 90 1.48 8.78 -0.10
N ALA A 91 0.49 8.32 0.67
CA ALA A 91 -0.53 9.17 1.26
C ALA A 91 0.06 10.15 2.28
N LYS A 92 1.01 9.68 3.11
CA LYS A 92 1.75 10.52 4.05
C LYS A 92 2.53 11.61 3.32
N GLU A 93 3.23 11.26 2.24
CA GLU A 93 3.97 12.22 1.41
C GLU A 93 3.05 13.27 0.80
N TYR A 94 1.89 12.86 0.27
CA TYR A 94 0.88 13.80 -0.24
C TYR A 94 0.41 14.79 0.84
N LEU A 95 0.15 14.32 2.06
CA LEU A 95 -0.31 15.19 3.15
C LEU A 95 0.79 16.13 3.67
N GLN A 96 2.05 15.70 3.62
CA GLN A 96 3.19 16.49 4.08
C GLN A 96 3.65 17.51 3.05
N ASN A 97 3.78 17.09 1.78
CA ASN A 97 4.36 17.87 0.69
C ASN A 97 3.56 17.68 -0.62
N PRO A 98 2.31 18.15 -0.68
CA PRO A 98 1.43 17.88 -1.83
C PRO A 98 1.99 18.39 -3.16
N GLY A 99 2.69 19.53 -3.15
CA GLY A 99 3.33 20.09 -4.35
C GLY A 99 4.45 19.22 -4.91
N ASP A 100 5.27 18.61 -4.05
CA ASP A 100 6.36 17.71 -4.46
C ASP A 100 5.82 16.35 -4.90
N TRP A 101 4.75 15.87 -4.26
CA TRP A 101 4.06 14.64 -4.64
C TRP A 101 3.52 14.71 -6.08
N PHE A 102 2.87 15.80 -6.48
CA PHE A 102 2.38 15.95 -7.86
C PHE A 102 3.51 15.91 -8.89
N MET A 103 4.68 16.49 -8.59
CA MET A 103 5.84 16.47 -9.48
C MET A 103 6.48 15.08 -9.59
N GLN A 104 6.44 14.28 -8.51
CA GLN A 104 6.98 12.91 -8.50
C GLN A 104 6.03 11.91 -9.17
N GLU A 105 4.73 12.04 -8.96
CA GLU A 105 3.71 11.21 -9.61
C GLU A 105 3.77 11.35 -11.13
N GLU A 106 3.99 12.56 -11.66
CA GLU A 106 4.19 12.73 -13.11
C GLU A 106 5.41 11.98 -13.65
N ARG A 107 6.45 11.72 -12.84
CA ARG A 107 7.64 10.95 -13.25
C ARG A 107 7.47 9.44 -13.13
N TRP A 108 6.73 8.96 -12.12
CA TRP A 108 6.39 7.54 -11.97
C TRP A 108 5.61 7.00 -13.19
N ASN A 109 4.81 7.84 -13.84
CA ASN A 109 4.08 7.49 -15.08
C ASN A 109 4.99 7.34 -16.33
N PHE A 110 6.29 7.67 -16.26
CA PHE A 110 7.23 7.52 -17.39
C PHE A 110 8.12 6.26 -17.31
N GLU A 111 8.21 5.58 -16.16
CA GLU A 111 9.12 4.43 -15.98
C GLU A 111 8.41 3.07 -15.79
N GLY A 112 7.07 3.02 -15.83
CA GLY A 112 6.29 1.82 -15.49
C GLY A 112 5.30 1.33 -16.55
N GLY A 113 5.72 1.26 -17.82
CA GLY A 113 5.00 0.54 -18.88
C GLY A 113 5.29 -0.96 -18.88
#